data_AF-A0A7K2MU51-F1
#
_entry.id   AF-A0A7K2MU51-F1
#
_cell.length_a   1.000
_cell.length_b   1.000
_cell.length_c   1.000
_cell.angle_alpha   90.00
_cell.angle_beta   90.00
_cell.angle_gamma   90.00
#
_symmetry.space_group_name_H-M   'P 1'
#
loop_
_entity.id
_entity.type
_entity.pdbx_description
1 polymer ?
#
loop_
_entity_poly.entity_id
_entity_poly.type
_entity_poly.pdbx_seq_one_letter_code
_entity_poly.pdbx_strand_id
1 'polypeptide(L)'
;SIALHSDHDLVFQRAATILLGRAVEVGDALVHHWAHLHDRTLINTGQDQEYGTQLLLSADRIELCPLRAPGSVDKRRATVGLPPIAVALETVRSRYMPNGSTDEVPSVVLAEAA
;
A
#
# COMPACT_ATOMS: atom_id res chain seq x y z
N SER A 1 1.37 4.30 13.00
CA SER A 1 0.33 4.74 13.95
C SER A 1 -0.29 3.52 14.62
N ILE A 2 -0.72 3.64 15.89
CA ILE A 2 -1.46 2.58 16.60
C ILE A 2 -2.73 2.22 15.82
N ALA A 3 -3.56 3.21 15.48
CA ALA A 3 -4.83 3.01 14.76
C ALA A 3 -4.68 2.27 13.41
N LEU A 4 -3.58 2.50 12.69
CA LEU A 4 -3.32 1.84 11.41
C LEU A 4 -3.12 0.32 11.54
N HIS A 5 -2.68 -0.15 12.70
CA HIS A 5 -2.39 -1.56 12.96
C HIS A 5 -3.39 -2.22 13.92
N SER A 6 -4.47 -1.51 14.29
CA SER A 6 -5.56 -2.01 15.13
C SER A 6 -6.62 -2.77 14.31
N ASP A 7 -6.20 -3.69 13.44
CA ASP A 7 -7.10 -4.35 12.47
C ASP A 7 -8.19 -5.22 13.12
N HIS A 8 -7.95 -5.66 14.35
CA HIS A 8 -8.91 -6.43 15.15
C HIS A 8 -10.00 -5.55 15.78
N ASP A 9 -9.83 -4.22 15.81
CA ASP A 9 -10.77 -3.27 16.40
C ASP A 9 -11.25 -2.27 15.34
N LEU A 10 -12.20 -2.72 14.54
CA LEU A 10 -12.79 -1.92 13.45
C LEU A 10 -13.51 -0.68 13.97
N VAL A 11 -14.06 -0.74 15.19
CA VAL A 11 -14.76 0.40 15.81
C VAL A 11 -13.75 1.50 16.14
N PHE A 12 -12.64 1.14 16.78
CA PHE A 12 -11.56 2.08 17.06
C PHE A 12 -10.94 2.63 15.78
N GLN A 13 -10.63 1.78 14.79
CA GLN A 13 -10.02 2.22 13.54
C GLN A 13 -10.92 3.20 12.78
N ARG A 14 -12.24 2.95 12.75
CA ARG A 14 -13.22 3.88 12.18
C ARG A 14 -13.29 5.20 12.95
N ALA A 15 -13.36 5.16 14.28
CA ALA A 15 -13.40 6.35 15.12
C ALA A 15 -12.13 7.20 14.93
N ALA A 16 -10.96 6.58 14.91
CA ALA A 16 -9.69 7.24 14.67
C ALA A 16 -9.62 7.86 13.26
N THR A 17 -10.15 7.19 12.24
CA THR A 17 -10.24 7.75 10.86
C THR A 17 -11.08 9.03 10.82
N ILE A 18 -12.22 9.05 11.50
CA ILE A 18 -13.10 10.23 11.58
C ILE A 18 -12.39 11.38 12.30
N LEU A 19 -11.79 11.10 13.45
CA LEU A 19 -11.08 12.12 14.23
C LEU A 19 -9.87 12.68 13.48
N LEU A 20 -9.10 11.82 12.82
CA LEU A 20 -7.97 12.24 12.01
C LEU A 20 -8.42 13.08 10.80
N GLY A 21 -9.56 12.76 10.19
CA GLY A 21 -10.15 13.58 9.12
C GLY A 21 -10.49 15.00 9.60
N ARG A 22 -11.12 15.12 10.78
CA ARG A 22 -11.39 16.43 11.40
C ARG A 22 -10.11 17.21 11.73
N ALA A 23 -9.07 16.53 12.19
CA ALA A 23 -7.77 17.17 12.44
C ALA A 23 -7.13 17.69 11.15
N VAL A 24 -7.28 16.97 10.02
CA VAL A 24 -6.84 17.44 8.70
C VAL A 24 -7.62 18.69 8.27
N GLU A 25 -8.94 18.73 8.48
CA GLU A 25 -9.78 19.89 8.12
C GLU A 25 -9.35 21.18 8.82
N VAL A 26 -8.84 21.09 10.06
CA VAL A 26 -8.36 22.25 10.83
C VAL A 26 -6.85 22.49 10.69
N GLY A 27 -6.14 21.68 9.90
CA GLY A 27 -4.70 21.83 9.66
C GLY A 27 -3.78 21.24 10.72
N ASP A 28 -4.33 20.51 11.70
CA ASP A 28 -3.58 19.87 12.80
C ASP A 28 -2.99 18.50 12.42
N ALA A 29 -3.32 17.99 11.23
CA ALA A 29 -2.79 16.72 10.72
C ALA A 29 -2.55 16.75 9.21
N LEU A 30 -1.59 15.93 8.77
CA LEU A 30 -1.27 15.77 7.35
C LEU A 30 -2.29 14.84 6.68
N VAL A 31 -2.87 15.30 5.56
CA VAL A 31 -3.91 14.56 4.82
C VAL A 31 -3.46 13.18 4.35
N HIS A 32 -2.17 12.98 4.03
CA HIS A 32 -1.68 11.65 3.64
C HIS A 32 -1.73 10.64 4.80
N HIS A 33 -1.56 11.07 6.06
CA HIS A 33 -1.76 10.17 7.20
C HIS A 33 -3.20 9.68 7.28
N TRP A 34 -4.17 10.57 7.01
CA TRP A 34 -5.57 10.21 6.92
C TRP A 34 -5.83 9.25 5.76
N ALA A 35 -5.29 9.52 4.56
CA ALA A 35 -5.47 8.66 3.39
C ALA A 35 -5.05 7.21 3.64
N HIS A 36 -3.92 6.99 4.33
CA HIS A 36 -3.46 5.65 4.72
C HIS A 36 -4.43 4.95 5.68
N LEU A 37 -4.91 5.65 6.71
CA LEU A 37 -5.84 5.07 7.69
C LEU A 37 -7.24 4.85 7.11
N HIS A 38 -7.67 5.73 6.21
CA HIS A 38 -8.92 5.62 5.48
C HIS A 38 -8.95 4.37 4.60
N ASP A 39 -7.94 4.19 3.75
CA ASP A 39 -7.81 2.98 2.93
C ASP A 39 -7.73 1.71 3.79
N ARG A 40 -7.02 1.73 4.92
CA ARG A 40 -6.97 0.58 5.84
C ARG A 40 -8.37 0.22 6.35
N THR A 41 -9.16 1.21 6.75
CA THR A 41 -10.53 1.02 7.22
C THR A 41 -11.43 0.44 6.12
N LEU A 42 -11.26 0.89 4.88
CA LEU A 42 -12.01 0.34 3.74
C LEU A 42 -11.66 -1.14 3.52
N ILE A 43 -10.37 -1.47 3.41
CA ILE A 43 -9.92 -2.86 3.21
C ILE A 43 -10.41 -3.78 4.34
N ASN A 44 -10.25 -3.36 5.59
CA ASN A 44 -10.68 -4.15 6.75
C ASN A 44 -12.21 -4.30 6.86
N THR A 45 -12.98 -3.48 6.15
CA THR A 45 -14.45 -3.61 6.06
C THR A 45 -14.92 -4.22 4.74
N GLY A 46 -14.01 -4.80 3.95
CA GLY A 46 -14.33 -5.48 2.69
C GLY A 46 -14.66 -4.55 1.53
N GLN A 47 -14.25 -3.28 1.61
CA GLN A 47 -14.46 -2.28 0.57
C GLN A 47 -13.18 -2.00 -0.20
N ASP A 48 -13.31 -1.62 -1.46
CA ASP A 48 -12.21 -1.16 -2.28
C ASP A 48 -11.60 0.13 -1.69
N GLN A 49 -10.28 0.18 -1.62
CA GLN A 49 -9.58 1.37 -1.13
C GLN A 49 -9.64 2.53 -2.12
N GLU A 50 -9.38 3.74 -1.62
CA GLU A 50 -9.55 4.98 -2.39
C GLU A 50 -8.24 5.44 -3.04
N TYR A 51 -7.13 5.36 -2.29
CA TYR A 51 -5.85 5.94 -2.70
C TYR A 51 -4.78 4.90 -3.04
N GLY A 52 -5.01 3.62 -2.77
CA GLY A 52 -4.05 2.57 -3.10
C GLY A 52 -2.85 2.55 -2.17
N THR A 53 -3.06 2.76 -0.88
CA THR A 53 -2.00 2.78 0.15
C THR A 53 -1.77 1.43 0.83
N GLN A 54 -2.70 0.48 0.69
CA GLN A 54 -2.66 -0.83 1.30
C GLN A 54 -2.21 -1.88 0.29
N LEU A 55 -1.23 -2.69 0.70
CA LEU A 55 -0.61 -3.74 -0.08
C LEU A 55 -0.67 -5.05 0.71
N LEU A 56 -0.85 -6.16 0.00
CA LEU A 56 -0.56 -7.49 0.50
C LEU A 56 0.91 -7.81 0.20
N LEU A 57 1.66 -8.12 1.26
CA LEU A 57 3.05 -8.54 1.17
C LEU A 57 3.13 -10.04 1.43
N SER A 58 3.65 -10.77 0.46
CA SER A 58 3.97 -12.20 0.55
C SER A 58 5.46 -12.40 0.30
N ALA A 59 5.97 -13.61 0.56
CA ALA A 59 7.39 -13.93 0.40
C ALA A 59 7.92 -13.66 -1.02
N ASP A 60 7.06 -13.79 -2.03
CA ASP A 60 7.40 -13.69 -3.46
C ASP A 60 6.74 -12.49 -4.16
N ARG A 61 5.78 -11.81 -3.52
CA ARG A 61 4.89 -10.86 -4.20
C ARG A 61 4.52 -9.64 -3.34
N ILE A 62 4.34 -8.53 -4.03
CA ILE A 62 3.76 -7.29 -3.51
C ILE A 62 2.55 -6.97 -4.38
N GLU A 63 1.37 -7.07 -3.80
CA GLU A 63 0.11 -6.89 -4.51
C GLU A 63 -0.70 -5.74 -3.91
N LEU A 64 -1.34 -4.97 -4.79
CA LEU A 64 -2.23 -3.90 -4.37
C LEU A 64 -3.57 -4.49 -3.93
N CYS A 65 -4.06 -4.15 -2.73
CA CYS A 65 -5.40 -4.54 -2.32
C CYS A 65 -6.46 -3.90 -3.25
N PRO A 66 -7.70 -4.43 -3.33
CA PRO A 66 -8.75 -3.94 -4.24
C PRO A 66 -8.88 -2.42 -4.23
N LEU A 67 -8.88 -1.79 -5.42
CA LEU A 67 -8.77 -0.34 -5.61
C LEU A 67 -9.94 0.17 -6.44
N ARG A 68 -10.63 1.19 -5.91
CA ARG A 68 -11.72 1.84 -6.63
C ARG A 68 -11.21 2.57 -7.86
N ALA A 69 -11.83 2.33 -9.02
CA ALA A 69 -11.54 3.04 -10.28
C ALA A 69 -10.03 3.27 -10.55
N PRO A 70 -9.23 2.21 -10.76
CA PRO A 70 -7.77 2.30 -10.83
C PRO A 70 -7.23 3.31 -11.84
N GLY A 71 -7.88 3.47 -12.99
CA GLY A 71 -7.47 4.41 -14.04
C GLY A 71 -7.50 5.90 -13.64
N SER A 72 -8.05 6.24 -12.47
CA SER A 72 -8.12 7.60 -11.95
C SER A 72 -7.41 7.78 -10.61
N VAL A 73 -6.72 6.76 -10.11
CA VAL A 73 -6.13 6.77 -8.76
C VAL A 73 -5.10 7.86 -8.58
N ASP A 74 -4.22 8.09 -9.56
CA ASP A 74 -3.15 9.08 -9.43
C ASP A 74 -3.67 10.51 -9.31
N LYS A 75 -4.82 10.81 -9.95
CA LYS A 75 -5.51 12.10 -9.76
C LYS A 75 -5.93 12.28 -8.30
N ARG A 76 -6.45 11.23 -7.67
CA ARG A 76 -6.85 11.26 -6.25
C ARG A 76 -5.64 11.31 -5.32
N ARG A 77 -4.60 10.53 -5.60
CA ARG A 77 -3.34 10.53 -4.84
C ARG A 77 -2.71 11.91 -4.81
N ALA A 78 -2.72 12.64 -5.92
CA ALA A 78 -2.25 14.02 -5.99
C ALA A 78 -3.02 14.97 -5.04
N THR A 79 -4.34 14.78 -4.87
CA THR A 79 -5.14 15.63 -3.95
C THR A 79 -4.75 15.50 -2.48
N VAL A 80 -4.12 14.38 -2.10
CA VAL A 80 -3.66 14.10 -0.74
C VAL A 80 -2.14 14.11 -0.61
N GLY A 81 -1.43 14.60 -1.62
CA GLY A 81 0.04 14.71 -1.62
C GLY A 81 0.78 13.38 -1.70
N LEU A 82 0.13 12.30 -2.15
CA LEU A 82 0.77 11.01 -2.38
C LEU A 82 1.40 10.97 -3.78
N PRO A 83 2.58 10.32 -3.96
CA PRO A 83 3.19 10.17 -5.27
C PRO A 83 2.34 9.24 -6.16
N PRO A 84 2.54 9.21 -7.49
CA PRO A 84 1.87 8.24 -8.35
C PRO A 84 2.00 6.80 -7.84
N ILE A 85 0.99 5.97 -8.06
CA ILE A 85 0.91 4.64 -7.47
C ILE A 85 2.07 3.74 -7.90
N ALA A 86 2.54 3.88 -9.15
CA ALA A 86 3.72 3.17 -9.65
C ALA A 86 4.98 3.50 -8.85
N VAL A 87 5.19 4.77 -8.47
CA VAL A 87 6.33 5.22 -7.66
C VAL A 87 6.25 4.65 -6.24
N ALA A 88 5.04 4.63 -5.66
CA ALA A 88 4.83 4.04 -4.33
C ALA A 88 5.10 2.53 -4.32
N LEU A 89 4.61 1.80 -5.34
CA LEU A 89 4.86 0.36 -5.48
C LEU A 89 6.35 0.07 -5.65
N GLU A 90 7.06 0.87 -6.43
CA GLU A 90 8.51 0.71 -6.60
C GLU A 90 9.27 0.97 -5.30
N THR A 91 8.85 1.97 -4.52
CA THR A 91 9.41 2.25 -3.20
C THR A 91 9.24 1.05 -2.25
N VAL A 92 8.08 0.40 -2.29
CA VAL A 92 7.82 -0.79 -1.47
C VAL A 92 8.66 -1.98 -1.96
N ARG A 93 8.75 -2.20 -3.28
CA ARG A 93 9.61 -3.24 -3.88
C ARG A 93 11.07 -3.08 -3.49
N SER A 94 11.62 -1.89 -3.66
CA SER A 94 13.00 -1.59 -3.25
C SER A 94 13.26 -1.86 -1.77
N ARG A 95 12.24 -1.71 -0.90
CA ARG A 95 12.36 -1.94 0.54
C ARG A 95 12.24 -3.40 0.96
N TYR A 96 11.32 -4.14 0.35
CA TYR A 96 10.93 -5.48 0.80
C TYR A 96 11.36 -6.61 -0.14
N MET A 97 11.75 -6.27 -1.37
CA MET A 97 12.28 -7.19 -2.38
C MET A 97 13.47 -6.55 -3.13
N PRO A 98 14.56 -6.17 -2.42
CA PRO A 98 15.69 -5.47 -3.02
C PRO A 98 16.44 -6.30 -4.08
N ASN A 99 16.30 -7.63 -4.03
CA ASN A 99 16.86 -8.55 -5.00
C ASN A 99 15.71 -9.29 -5.66
N GLY A 100 15.17 -8.72 -6.75
CA GLY A 100 14.25 -9.48 -7.61
C GLY A 100 14.90 -10.80 -7.95
N SER A 101 14.23 -11.91 -7.67
CA SER A 101 14.67 -13.24 -8.08
C SER A 101 14.67 -13.30 -9.61
N THR A 102 15.75 -12.86 -10.22
CA THR A 102 16.21 -13.43 -11.49
C THR A 102 16.86 -14.76 -11.13
N ASP A 103 16.04 -15.76 -10.80
CA ASP A 103 16.43 -17.16 -10.99
C ASP A 103 16.39 -17.43 -12.50
N GLU A 104 17.27 -16.76 -13.26
CA GLU A 104 17.91 -17.46 -14.36
C GLU A 104 18.92 -18.38 -13.71
N VAL A 105 18.46 -19.60 -13.44
CA VAL A 105 19.36 -20.71 -13.17
C VAL A 105 20.35 -20.76 -14.34
N PRO A 106 21.66 -20.54 -14.15
CA PRO A 106 22.59 -20.77 -15.23
C PRO A 106 22.50 -22.26 -15.54
N SER A 107 22.01 -22.57 -16.74
CA SER A 107 22.12 -23.90 -17.34
C SER A 107 23.60 -24.27 -17.33
N VAL A 108 24.03 -25.01 -16.31
CA VAL A 108 25.32 -25.71 -16.31
C VAL A 108 25.20 -26.75 -17.40
N VAL A 109 25.73 -26.42 -18.57
CA VAL A 109 26.03 -27.39 -19.61
C VAL A 109 27.18 -28.22 -19.07
N LEU A 110 26.87 -29.41 -18.54
CA LEU A 110 27.83 -30.50 -18.45
C LEU A 110 28.26 -30.86 -19.88
N ALA A 111 29.48 -30.49 -20.24
CA ALA A 111 30.21 -31.16 -21.30
C ALA A 111 31.27 -32.03 -20.64
N GLU A 112 30.98 -33.33 -20.59
CA GLU A 112 31.99 -34.37 -20.40
C GLU A 112 32.75 -34.66 -21.71
N ALA A 113 33.97 -35.20 -21.53
CA ALA A 113 34.86 -35.86 -22.49
C ALA A 113 35.61 -34.97 -23.50
N ALA A 114 36.91 -35.15 -23.78
CA ALA A 114 37.80 -36.30 -23.63
C ALA A 114 39.25 -35.85 -23.38
#